data_AF-A0A7L2RAF1-F1
#
_entry.id   AF-A0A7L2RAF1-F1
#
_cell.length_a   1.000
_cell.length_b   1.000
_cell.length_c   1.000
_cell.angle_alpha   90.00
_cell.angle_beta   90.00
_cell.angle_gamma   90.00
#
_symmetry.space_group_name_H-M   'P 1'
#
loop_
_entity.id
_entity.type
_entity.pdbx_description
1 polymer ?
#
loop_
_entity_poly.entity_id
_entity_poly.type
_entity_poly.pdbx_seq_one_letter_code
_entity_poly.pdbx_strand_id
1 'polypeptide(L)'
;TANRETAFVHAISSAGVMYTLTRNCSLGDFDNCGCDDSRNGQLGGQGWLWGGCSDNVGFGEAISKQFVDALETGQDARAAMNLHNNEAGRKAVKGTMKRTCKCHGVSGSCTTQTCWLQLPEFREVGTYLKERYHKALKVDLLQGAGNSAASRGAIAETFSSISKKELVHLEDSPDYCLENKTLGLLGTE
;
A
#
# COMPACT_ATOMS: atom_id res chain seq x y z
N THR A 1 -7.43 -19.15 -1.11
CA THR A 1 -6.22 -19.59 -0.39
C THR A 1 -5.64 -18.41 0.36
N ALA A 2 -4.78 -18.67 1.34
CA ALA A 2 -4.08 -17.66 2.14
C ALA A 2 -2.56 -17.75 1.89
N ASN A 3 -2.18 -17.87 0.62
CA ASN A 3 -0.81 -18.04 0.16
C ASN A 3 -0.13 -16.70 -0.16
N ARG A 4 1.16 -16.79 -0.49
CA ARG A 4 2.01 -15.63 -0.76
C ARG A 4 1.53 -14.78 -1.94
N GLU A 5 0.97 -15.40 -2.97
CA GLU A 5 0.46 -14.71 -4.15
C GLU A 5 -0.80 -13.91 -3.81
N THR A 6 -1.68 -14.49 -2.99
CA THR A 6 -2.86 -13.79 -2.46
C THR A 6 -2.46 -12.57 -1.64
N ALA A 7 -1.44 -12.69 -0.78
CA ALA A 7 -0.92 -11.57 -0.01
C ALA A 7 -0.48 -10.39 -0.90
N PHE A 8 0.22 -10.68 -2.00
CA PHE A 8 0.61 -9.66 -2.98
C PHE A 8 -0.58 -9.06 -3.72
N VAL A 9 -1.57 -9.87 -4.12
CA VAL A 9 -2.79 -9.39 -4.80
C VAL A 9 -3.55 -8.39 -3.93
N HIS A 10 -3.72 -8.67 -2.64
CA HIS A 10 -4.35 -7.73 -1.69
C HIS A 10 -3.56 -6.42 -1.58
N ALA A 11 -2.24 -6.52 -1.42
CA ALA A 11 -1.37 -5.35 -1.31
C ALA A 11 -1.38 -4.48 -2.58
N ILE A 12 -1.20 -5.07 -3.76
CA ILE A 12 -1.14 -4.31 -5.02
C ILE A 12 -2.50 -3.72 -5.39
N SER A 13 -3.61 -4.41 -5.07
CA SER A 13 -4.96 -3.90 -5.33
C SER A 13 -5.29 -2.71 -4.42
N SER A 14 -5.01 -2.84 -3.12
CA SER A 14 -5.18 -1.76 -2.15
C SER A 14 -4.32 -0.53 -2.48
N ALA A 15 -3.07 -0.77 -2.90
CA ALA A 15 -2.15 0.25 -3.39
C ALA A 15 -2.69 0.93 -4.66
N GLY A 16 -3.21 0.16 -5.62
CA GLY A 16 -3.77 0.68 -6.88
C GLY A 16 -4.97 1.59 -6.67
N VAL A 17 -5.89 1.21 -5.77
CA VAL A 17 -7.04 2.06 -5.39
C VAL A 17 -6.55 3.36 -4.76
N MET A 18 -5.67 3.28 -3.76
CA MET A 18 -5.10 4.46 -3.11
C MET A 18 -4.37 5.38 -4.09
N TYR A 19 -3.55 4.80 -4.96
CA TYR A 19 -2.75 5.53 -5.96
C TYR A 19 -3.65 6.29 -6.93
N THR A 20 -4.62 5.61 -7.53
CA THR A 20 -5.52 6.18 -8.54
C THR A 20 -6.34 7.32 -7.95
N LEU A 21 -6.92 7.12 -6.77
CA LEU A 21 -7.74 8.13 -6.10
C LEU A 21 -6.92 9.35 -5.66
N THR A 22 -5.70 9.13 -5.16
CA THR A 22 -4.77 10.22 -4.85
C THR A 22 -4.46 11.03 -6.11
N ARG A 23 -4.14 10.34 -7.22
CA ARG A 23 -3.78 10.99 -8.48
C ARG A 23 -4.93 11.83 -9.04
N ASN A 24 -6.13 11.25 -9.12
CA ASN A 24 -7.32 11.95 -9.61
C ASN A 24 -7.64 13.18 -8.75
N CYS A 25 -7.49 13.05 -7.44
CA CYS A 25 -7.64 14.15 -6.50
C CYS A 25 -6.71 15.32 -6.81
N SER A 26 -5.42 15.05 -7.00
CA SER A 26 -4.42 16.07 -7.34
C SER A 26 -4.60 16.67 -8.73
N LEU A 27 -5.21 15.94 -9.67
CA LEU A 27 -5.54 16.43 -11.01
C LEU A 27 -6.81 17.32 -11.02
N GLY A 28 -7.56 17.35 -9.93
CA GLY A 28 -8.81 18.11 -9.83
C GLY A 28 -10.01 17.39 -10.44
N ASP A 29 -9.95 16.05 -10.58
CA ASP A 29 -11.08 15.25 -11.10
C ASP A 29 -12.25 15.14 -10.09
N PHE A 30 -12.03 15.54 -8.84
CA PHE A 30 -13.03 15.51 -7.76
C PHE A 30 -13.16 16.88 -7.10
N ASP A 31 -14.40 17.36 -6.93
CA ASP A 31 -14.67 18.68 -6.32
C ASP A 31 -14.34 18.74 -4.83
N ASN A 32 -14.43 17.60 -4.13
CA ASN A 32 -14.33 17.54 -2.66
C ASN A 32 -12.92 17.27 -2.14
N CYS A 33 -11.91 17.24 -3.00
CA CYS A 33 -10.54 17.03 -2.59
C CYS A 33 -9.57 17.74 -3.54
N GLY A 34 -8.32 17.89 -3.12
CA GLY A 34 -7.27 18.50 -3.92
C GLY A 34 -5.89 18.14 -3.39
N CYS A 35 -4.91 18.96 -3.76
CA CYS A 35 -3.54 18.84 -3.30
C CYS A 35 -3.42 18.94 -1.77
N ASP A 36 -2.35 18.37 -1.22
CA ASP A 36 -1.93 18.63 0.15
C ASP A 36 -1.16 19.96 0.23
N ASP A 37 -1.85 21.01 0.66
CA ASP A 37 -1.30 22.36 0.80
C ASP A 37 -0.72 22.64 2.21
N SER A 38 -0.73 21.64 3.12
CA SER A 38 -0.39 21.84 4.54
C SER A 38 1.00 22.43 4.80
N ARG A 39 1.93 22.24 3.85
CA ARG A 39 3.31 22.74 3.93
C ARG A 39 3.63 23.85 2.95
N ASN A 40 2.69 24.25 2.09
CA ASN A 40 2.98 25.23 1.05
C ASN A 40 3.45 26.57 1.67
N GLY A 41 4.50 27.15 1.10
CA GLY A 41 5.17 28.37 1.57
C GLY A 41 6.20 28.15 2.67
N GLN A 42 6.29 26.96 3.28
CA GLN A 42 7.28 26.67 4.32
C GLN A 42 8.67 26.40 3.71
N LEU A 43 9.74 26.75 4.44
CA LEU A 43 11.11 26.41 4.06
C LEU A 43 11.31 24.89 4.14
N GLY A 44 11.73 24.27 3.04
CA GLY A 44 12.04 22.84 2.98
C GLY A 44 13.51 22.52 3.29
N GLY A 45 14.37 23.54 3.24
CA GLY A 45 15.80 23.45 3.49
C GLY A 45 16.52 24.63 2.85
N GLN A 46 17.85 24.58 2.80
CA GLN A 46 18.64 25.65 2.19
C GLN A 46 18.34 25.73 0.67
N GLY A 47 17.91 26.91 0.21
CA GLY A 47 17.68 27.19 -1.21
C GLY A 47 16.39 26.60 -1.79
N TRP A 48 15.45 26.10 -0.97
CA TRP A 48 14.16 25.64 -1.49
C TRP A 48 12.99 25.74 -0.52
N LEU A 49 11.80 25.90 -1.10
CA LEU A 49 10.53 26.04 -0.39
C LEU A 49 9.52 24.99 -0.86
N TRP A 50 8.60 24.63 0.02
CA TRP A 50 7.44 23.81 -0.31
C TRP A 50 6.43 24.63 -1.11
N GLY A 51 5.93 24.06 -2.20
CA GLY A 51 4.91 24.69 -3.04
C GLY A 51 4.51 23.78 -4.20
N GLY A 52 3.61 24.26 -5.06
CA GLY A 52 3.01 23.43 -6.09
C GLY A 52 1.93 22.52 -5.50
N CYS A 53 1.63 21.42 -6.20
CA CYS A 53 0.63 20.44 -5.78
C CYS A 53 1.30 19.20 -5.21
N SER A 54 1.28 19.05 -3.87
CA SER A 54 1.67 17.77 -3.26
C SER A 54 0.52 16.78 -3.34
N ASP A 55 0.79 15.55 -3.74
CA ASP A 55 -0.23 14.52 -3.87
C ASP A 55 -0.86 14.15 -2.52
N ASN A 56 -2.19 14.23 -2.42
CA ASN A 56 -2.92 14.01 -1.17
C ASN A 56 -3.13 12.52 -0.86
N VAL A 57 -2.04 11.85 -0.48
CA VAL A 57 -2.04 10.42 -0.10
C VAL A 57 -2.85 10.11 1.15
N GLY A 58 -3.17 11.12 1.97
CA GLY A 58 -4.08 10.98 3.12
C GLY A 58 -5.50 10.65 2.65
N PHE A 59 -5.99 11.41 1.67
CA PHE A 59 -7.28 11.17 1.03
C PHE A 59 -7.34 9.78 0.38
N GLY A 60 -6.36 9.45 -0.47
CA GLY A 60 -6.36 8.14 -1.14
C GLY A 60 -6.27 6.95 -0.19
N GLU A 61 -5.53 7.07 0.92
CA GLU A 61 -5.46 6.01 1.94
C GLU A 61 -6.82 5.82 2.64
N ALA A 62 -7.50 6.91 2.99
CA ALA A 62 -8.79 6.87 3.67
C ALA A 62 -9.86 6.17 2.81
N ILE A 63 -9.94 6.53 1.53
CA ILE A 63 -10.90 5.91 0.61
C ILE A 63 -10.52 4.46 0.30
N SER A 64 -9.23 4.16 0.08
CA SER A 64 -8.78 2.77 -0.12
C SER A 64 -9.15 1.88 1.07
N LYS A 65 -9.01 2.36 2.30
CA LYS A 65 -9.50 1.65 3.50
C LYS A 65 -11.01 1.42 3.44
N GLN A 66 -11.79 2.46 3.17
CA GLN A 66 -13.25 2.37 3.17
C GLN A 66 -13.79 1.37 2.15
N PHE A 67 -13.15 1.24 0.98
CA PHE A 67 -13.63 0.36 -0.09
C PHE A 67 -13.01 -1.03 -0.06
N VAL A 68 -11.68 -1.13 0.10
CA VAL A 68 -10.97 -2.40 0.01
C VAL A 68 -11.09 -3.19 1.30
N ASP A 69 -10.99 -2.53 2.47
CA ASP A 69 -11.09 -3.23 3.75
C ASP A 69 -12.55 -3.62 4.09
N ALA A 70 -13.54 -2.93 3.52
CA ALA A 70 -14.96 -3.30 3.68
C ALA A 70 -15.33 -4.66 3.06
N LEU A 71 -14.49 -5.18 2.15
CA LEU A 71 -14.66 -6.53 1.59
C LEU A 71 -14.24 -7.63 2.60
N GLU A 72 -13.41 -7.28 3.58
CA GLU A 72 -12.92 -8.19 4.62
C GLU A 72 -13.93 -8.26 5.78
N THR A 73 -15.03 -8.98 5.56
CA THR A 73 -16.14 -9.10 6.54
C THR A 73 -15.90 -10.14 7.64
N GLY A 74 -14.90 -11.01 7.45
CA GLY A 74 -14.53 -12.06 8.39
C GLY A 74 -13.82 -11.54 9.64
N GLN A 75 -13.86 -12.32 10.72
CA GLN A 75 -13.07 -12.10 11.94
C GLN A 75 -12.08 -13.24 12.18
N ASP A 76 -11.71 -13.94 11.11
CA ASP A 76 -10.79 -15.06 11.13
C ASP A 76 -9.35 -14.61 10.79
N ALA A 77 -8.42 -15.55 10.91
CA ALA A 77 -7.02 -15.35 10.57
C ALA A 77 -6.82 -14.83 9.14
N ARG A 78 -7.65 -15.27 8.20
CA ARG A 78 -7.57 -14.90 6.80
C ARG A 78 -7.97 -13.44 6.59
N ALA A 79 -9.06 -12.98 7.19
CA ALA A 79 -9.44 -11.57 7.15
C ALA A 79 -8.35 -10.69 7.79
N ALA A 80 -7.75 -11.12 8.91
CA ALA A 80 -6.64 -10.39 9.54
C ALA A 80 -5.40 -10.29 8.63
N MET A 81 -5.04 -11.39 7.96
CA MET A 81 -3.97 -11.42 6.96
C MET A 81 -4.26 -10.48 5.78
N ASN A 82 -5.49 -10.50 5.25
CA ASN A 82 -5.91 -9.65 4.14
C ASN A 82 -5.83 -8.16 4.52
N LEU A 83 -6.36 -7.77 5.68
CA LEU A 83 -6.29 -6.40 6.20
C LEU A 83 -4.85 -5.92 6.40
N HIS A 84 -3.97 -6.78 6.92
CA HIS A 84 -2.54 -6.47 7.05
C HIS A 84 -1.90 -6.19 5.69
N ASN A 85 -2.12 -7.07 4.72
CA ASN A 85 -1.55 -6.93 3.38
C ASN A 85 -2.13 -5.72 2.62
N ASN A 86 -3.42 -5.42 2.79
CA ASN A 86 -4.04 -4.19 2.27
C ASN A 86 -3.32 -2.94 2.82
N GLU A 87 -3.01 -2.92 4.11
CA GLU A 87 -2.27 -1.81 4.74
C GLU A 87 -0.83 -1.75 4.25
N ALA A 88 -0.16 -2.89 4.05
CA ALA A 88 1.17 -2.93 3.47
C ALA A 88 1.21 -2.33 2.06
N GLY A 89 0.18 -2.58 1.25
CA GLY A 89 -0.04 -1.91 -0.03
C GLY A 89 -0.09 -0.39 0.09
N ARG A 90 -0.93 0.13 1.00
CA ARG A 90 -1.05 1.58 1.24
C ARG A 90 0.24 2.20 1.78
N LYS A 91 0.96 1.48 2.65
CA LYS A 91 2.29 1.90 3.13
C LYS A 91 3.33 1.91 2.03
N ALA A 92 3.25 1.01 1.05
CA ALA A 92 4.13 1.04 -0.12
C ALA A 92 3.94 2.34 -0.91
N VAL A 93 2.70 2.75 -1.20
CA VAL A 93 2.41 4.02 -1.90
C VAL A 93 2.98 5.22 -1.14
N LYS A 94 2.76 5.32 0.18
CA LYS A 94 3.32 6.41 0.99
C LYS A 94 4.84 6.37 1.06
N GLY A 95 5.41 5.16 1.17
CA GLY A 95 6.85 4.95 1.34
C GLY A 95 7.66 5.21 0.08
N THR A 96 7.04 5.18 -1.10
CA THR A 96 7.71 5.42 -2.39
C THR A 96 7.48 6.82 -2.96
N MET A 97 6.76 7.70 -2.25
CA MET A 97 6.61 9.11 -2.64
C MET A 97 7.97 9.80 -2.80
N LYS A 98 8.06 10.67 -3.80
CA LYS A 98 9.29 11.39 -4.13
C LYS A 98 9.09 12.88 -3.99
N ARG A 99 10.16 13.59 -3.62
CA ARG A 99 10.18 15.05 -3.70
C ARG A 99 10.57 15.46 -5.12
N THR A 100 9.63 16.08 -5.82
CA THR A 100 9.85 16.67 -7.15
C THR A 100 10.07 18.16 -6.98
N CYS A 101 10.99 18.75 -7.76
CA CYS A 101 11.33 20.17 -7.65
C CYS A 101 11.34 20.85 -9.02
N LYS A 102 11.02 22.15 -9.02
CA LYS A 102 11.17 23.07 -10.15
C LYS A 102 12.17 24.17 -9.79
N CYS A 103 13.17 24.36 -10.63
CA CYS A 103 14.19 25.38 -10.45
C CYS A 103 13.75 26.73 -11.03
N HIS A 104 14.09 27.82 -10.33
CA HIS A 104 13.65 29.18 -10.62
C HIS A 104 14.80 30.19 -10.76
N GLY A 105 16.06 29.76 -10.75
CA GLY A 105 17.21 30.65 -10.87
C GLY A 105 17.45 31.15 -12.29
N VAL A 106 18.27 32.20 -12.42
CA VAL A 106 18.65 32.80 -13.71
C VAL A 106 19.22 31.73 -14.63
N SER A 107 18.82 31.76 -15.90
CA SER A 107 19.18 30.77 -16.93
C SER A 107 18.85 29.31 -16.58
N GLY A 108 17.83 29.08 -15.73
CA GLY A 108 17.40 27.73 -15.33
C GLY A 108 18.22 27.12 -14.19
N SER A 109 19.06 27.91 -13.51
CA SER A 109 19.81 27.44 -12.34
C SER A 109 18.88 27.06 -11.17
N CYS A 110 19.34 26.14 -10.31
CA CYS A 110 18.59 25.67 -9.13
C CYS A 110 18.99 26.37 -7.83
N THR A 111 19.45 27.62 -7.91
CA THR A 111 19.81 28.45 -6.73
C THR A 111 18.60 28.73 -5.82
N THR A 112 17.41 28.77 -6.41
CA THR A 112 16.13 28.70 -5.71
C THR A 112 15.24 27.72 -6.43
N GLN A 113 14.56 26.84 -5.68
CA GLN A 113 13.63 25.87 -6.25
C GLN A 113 12.39 25.70 -5.36
N THR A 114 11.29 25.33 -5.99
CA THR A 114 10.03 24.98 -5.32
C THR A 114 9.84 23.48 -5.44
N CYS A 115 9.51 22.78 -4.36
CA CYS A 115 9.31 21.33 -4.39
C CYS A 115 7.96 20.92 -3.79
N TRP A 116 7.45 19.79 -4.26
CA TRP A 116 6.24 19.11 -3.77
C TRP A 116 6.52 17.61 -3.59
N LEU A 117 5.65 16.92 -2.84
CA LEU A 117 5.65 15.47 -2.79
C LEU A 117 4.77 14.91 -3.89
N GLN A 118 5.30 13.98 -4.67
CA GLN A 118 4.61 13.39 -5.80
C GLN A 118 4.65 11.86 -5.70
N LEU A 119 3.57 11.22 -6.12
CA LEU A 119 3.54 9.80 -6.39
C LEU A 119 4.59 9.43 -7.45
N PRO A 120 5.33 8.32 -7.27
CA PRO A 120 6.19 7.80 -8.32
C PRO A 120 5.33 7.16 -9.42
N GLU A 121 5.95 6.68 -10.50
CA GLU A 121 5.24 5.78 -11.41
C GLU A 121 4.75 4.53 -10.66
N PHE A 122 3.53 4.06 -10.94
CA PHE A 122 2.97 2.89 -10.23
C PHE A 122 3.82 1.63 -10.39
N ARG A 123 4.63 1.56 -11.47
CA ARG A 123 5.65 0.53 -11.66
C ARG A 123 6.58 0.43 -10.44
N GLU A 124 7.01 1.54 -9.87
CA GLU A 124 7.92 1.57 -8.73
C GLU A 124 7.26 1.01 -7.46
N VAL A 125 5.97 1.29 -7.27
CA VAL A 125 5.16 0.69 -6.19
C VAL A 125 5.08 -0.83 -6.39
N GLY A 126 4.82 -1.27 -7.63
CA GLY A 126 4.78 -2.68 -8.00
C GLY A 126 6.10 -3.40 -7.76
N THR A 127 7.22 -2.81 -8.18
CA THR A 127 8.57 -3.34 -7.91
C THR A 127 8.84 -3.44 -6.41
N TYR A 128 8.52 -2.39 -5.65
CA TYR A 128 8.68 -2.40 -4.19
C TYR A 128 7.86 -3.54 -3.55
N LEU A 129 6.60 -3.68 -3.91
CA LEU A 129 5.75 -4.76 -3.39
C LEU A 129 6.21 -6.14 -3.85
N LYS A 130 6.82 -6.24 -5.04
CA LYS A 130 7.37 -7.51 -5.53
C LYS A 130 8.58 -7.96 -4.72
N GLU A 131 9.43 -7.02 -4.28
CA GLU A 131 10.51 -7.32 -3.33
C GLU A 131 9.96 -7.80 -1.98
N ARG A 132 8.88 -7.17 -1.50
CA ARG A 132 8.18 -7.62 -0.28
C ARG A 132 7.54 -8.99 -0.43
N TYR A 133 7.00 -9.31 -1.60
CA TYR A 133 6.49 -10.64 -1.93
C TYR A 133 7.59 -11.70 -1.79
N HIS A 134 8.79 -11.45 -2.30
CA HIS A 134 9.89 -12.42 -2.20
C HIS A 134 10.37 -12.67 -0.77
N LYS A 135 10.11 -11.73 0.15
CA LYS A 135 10.49 -11.79 1.57
C LYS A 135 9.28 -11.98 2.49
N ALA A 136 8.13 -12.33 1.94
CA ALA A 136 6.89 -12.44 2.70
C ALA A 136 7.02 -13.48 3.82
N LEU A 137 6.44 -13.16 4.98
CA LEU A 137 6.53 -13.98 6.18
C LEU A 137 5.38 -14.98 6.22
N LYS A 138 5.70 -16.26 6.41
CA LYS A 138 4.70 -17.26 6.78
C LYS A 138 4.41 -17.12 8.28
N VAL A 139 3.14 -16.95 8.63
CA VAL A 139 2.70 -16.82 10.02
C VAL A 139 1.94 -18.09 10.41
N ASP A 140 2.53 -18.85 11.31
CA ASP A 140 1.87 -20.01 11.91
C ASP A 140 1.07 -19.56 13.12
N LEU A 141 -0.23 -19.44 12.96
CA LEU A 141 -1.14 -19.19 14.07
C LEU A 141 -1.36 -20.53 14.78
N LEU A 142 -1.07 -20.59 16.09
CA LEU A 142 -1.29 -21.79 16.90
C LEU A 142 -2.73 -22.30 16.66
N GLN A 143 -2.84 -23.48 16.03
CA GLN A 143 -4.11 -24.18 15.86
C GLN A 143 -4.63 -24.59 17.23
N GLY A 144 -5.45 -23.73 17.84
CA GLY A 144 -5.85 -23.98 19.21
C GLY A 144 -6.73 -22.92 19.83
N ALA A 145 -7.77 -22.45 19.15
CA ALA A 145 -8.98 -21.98 19.79
C ALA A 145 -10.02 -21.65 18.71
N GLY A 146 -11.23 -22.17 18.86
CA GLY A 146 -12.37 -21.85 18.01
C GLY A 146 -12.71 -20.35 18.00
N ASN A 147 -13.94 -20.03 17.60
CA ASN A 147 -14.47 -18.67 17.46
C ASN A 147 -14.62 -17.89 18.80
N SER A 148 -13.74 -18.11 19.78
CA SER A 148 -13.70 -17.41 21.06
C SER A 148 -12.94 -16.08 20.95
N ALA A 149 -13.38 -15.09 21.73
CA ALA A 149 -12.78 -13.75 21.74
C ALA A 149 -11.28 -13.75 22.09
N ALA A 150 -10.82 -14.71 22.90
CA ALA A 150 -9.41 -14.89 23.25
C ALA A 150 -8.54 -15.27 22.03
N SER A 151 -9.06 -16.13 21.14
CA SER A 151 -8.39 -16.50 19.88
C SER A 151 -8.21 -15.29 18.97
N ARG A 152 -9.25 -14.45 18.88
CA ARG A 152 -9.22 -13.21 18.09
C ARG A 152 -8.22 -12.19 18.62
N GLY A 153 -8.10 -12.07 19.95
CA GLY A 153 -7.10 -11.21 20.59
C GLY A 153 -5.68 -11.64 20.26
N ALA A 154 -5.37 -12.94 20.37
CA ALA A 154 -4.05 -13.47 20.05
C ALA A 154 -3.68 -13.30 18.55
N ILE A 155 -4.64 -13.51 17.64
CA ILE A 155 -4.45 -13.25 16.20
C ILE A 155 -4.11 -11.77 15.98
N ALA A 156 -4.92 -10.85 16.52
CA ALA A 156 -4.70 -9.42 16.36
C ALA A 156 -3.34 -8.98 16.93
N GLU A 157 -2.95 -9.50 18.10
CA GLU A 157 -1.65 -9.24 18.72
C GLU A 157 -0.49 -9.72 17.84
N THR A 158 -0.59 -10.95 17.31
CA THR A 158 0.42 -11.52 16.39
C THR A 158 0.64 -10.61 15.19
N PHE A 159 -0.44 -10.21 14.48
CA PHE A 159 -0.31 -9.31 13.33
C PHE A 159 0.17 -7.91 13.72
N SER A 160 -0.19 -7.40 14.89
CA SER A 160 0.26 -6.08 15.37
C SER A 160 1.76 -6.01 15.63
N SER A 161 2.39 -7.15 15.95
CA SER A 161 3.84 -7.27 16.15
C SER A 161 4.63 -7.25 14.84
N ILE A 162 3.97 -7.54 13.72
CA ILE A 162 4.58 -7.58 12.40
C ILE A 162 4.59 -6.17 11.80
N SER A 163 5.73 -5.78 11.23
CA SER A 163 5.84 -4.53 10.49
C SER A 163 4.77 -4.43 9.39
N LYS A 164 4.01 -3.34 9.40
CA LYS A 164 3.01 -3.01 8.36
C LYS A 164 3.62 -2.75 6.97
N LYS A 165 4.93 -2.91 6.78
CA LYS A 165 5.61 -2.84 5.48
C LYS A 165 5.93 -4.22 4.89
N GLU A 166 5.77 -5.29 5.66
CA GLU A 166 5.99 -6.66 5.21
C GLU A 166 4.67 -7.31 4.78
N LEU A 167 4.76 -8.23 3.82
CA LEU A 167 3.63 -9.08 3.43
C LEU A 167 3.64 -10.36 4.27
N VAL A 168 2.44 -10.87 4.55
CA VAL A 168 2.22 -12.04 5.40
C VAL A 168 1.31 -13.04 4.70
N HIS A 169 1.60 -14.33 4.88
CA HIS A 169 0.76 -15.43 4.39
C HIS A 169 0.63 -16.53 5.45
N LEU A 170 -0.43 -17.33 5.36
CA LEU A 170 -0.73 -18.40 6.32
C LEU A 170 -0.49 -19.80 5.74
N GLU A 171 -0.69 -19.95 4.44
CA GLU A 171 -0.59 -21.23 3.73
C GLU A 171 0.63 -21.25 2.82
N ASP A 172 1.18 -22.44 2.58
CA ASP A 172 2.18 -22.63 1.53
C ASP A 172 1.53 -22.47 0.15
N SER A 173 2.31 -21.99 -0.81
CA SER A 173 1.86 -21.88 -2.20
C SER A 173 1.75 -23.28 -2.84
N PRO A 174 0.72 -23.54 -3.66
CA PRO A 174 0.60 -24.80 -4.39
C PRO A 174 1.66 -24.90 -5.50
N ASP A 175 1.80 -26.10 -6.06
CA ASP A 175 2.56 -26.28 -7.30
C ASP A 175 1.76 -25.76 -8.50
N TYR A 176 2.22 -24.64 -9.07
CA TYR A 176 1.58 -23.96 -10.19
C TYR A 176 1.82 -24.64 -11.54
N CYS A 177 2.73 -25.62 -11.62
CA CYS A 177 2.93 -26.42 -12.83
C CYS A 177 1.73 -27.33 -13.12
N LEU A 178 1.04 -27.77 -12.07
CA LEU A 178 -0.08 -28.71 -12.16
C LEU A 178 -1.41 -27.97 -12.33
N GLU A 179 -2.25 -28.43 -13.26
CA GLU A 179 -3.62 -27.94 -13.38
C GLU A 179 -4.41 -28.30 -12.11
N ASN A 180 -5.13 -27.31 -11.56
CA ASN A 180 -6.03 -27.51 -10.44
C ASN A 180 -7.27 -26.62 -10.61
N LYS A 181 -8.34 -27.19 -11.18
CA LYS A 181 -9.61 -26.50 -11.46
C LYS A 181 -10.28 -25.93 -10.21
N THR A 182 -10.15 -26.60 -9.06
CA THR A 182 -10.73 -26.13 -7.79
C THR A 182 -10.08 -24.86 -7.29
N LEU A 183 -8.77 -24.71 -7.54
CA LEU A 183 -8.00 -23.51 -7.18
C LEU A 183 -7.87 -22.51 -8.35
N GLY A 184 -8.44 -22.82 -9.52
CA GLY A 184 -8.31 -22.00 -10.73
C GLY A 184 -6.91 -21.99 -11.35
N LEU A 185 -6.09 -23.00 -11.09
CA LEU A 185 -4.74 -23.12 -11.67
C LEU A 185 -4.83 -23.83 -13.01
N LEU A 186 -4.29 -23.21 -14.06
CA LEU A 186 -4.31 -23.76 -15.43
C LEU A 186 -3.19 -24.76 -15.71
N GLY A 187 -2.17 -24.83 -14.84
CA GLY A 187 -0.91 -25.53 -15.14
C GLY A 187 -0.03 -24.75 -16.13
N THR A 188 1.10 -25.34 -16.50
CA THR A 188 2.10 -24.72 -17.40
C THR A 188 2.41 -25.55 -18.65
N GLU A 189 1.55 -26.52 -18.99
CA GLU A 189 1.66 -27.31 -20.23
C GLU A 189 1.24 -26.50 -21.48
#